data_AF-W2MG75-F1
#
_entry.id   AF-W2MG75-F1
#
_cell.length_a   1.000
_cell.length_b   1.000
_cell.length_c   1.000
_cell.angle_alpha   90.00
_cell.angle_beta   90.00
_cell.angle_gamma   90.00
#
_symmetry.space_group_name_H-M   'P 1'
#
loop_
_entity.id
_entity.type
_entity.pdbx_description
1 polymer ?
#
loop_
_entity_poly.entity_id
_entity_poly.type
_entity_poly.pdbx_seq_one_letter_code
_entity_poly.pdbx_strand_id
1 'polypeptide(L)'
;MAFEPAVNLYVPIYYVLVQGKSQDVYWRVLNELIILSNRQLEPNNVTCDFEVALINAVLEQFPRANLVGCLFHWKQGLRRKMVDLRTPNRNSRARSALANLTRLLPSL
;
A
#
# COMPACT_ATOMS: atom_id res chain seq x y z
N MET A 1 7.90 -2.68 6.48
CA MET A 1 8.20 -2.25 7.86
C MET A 1 8.48 -3.50 8.68
N ALA A 2 9.35 -3.41 9.70
CA ALA A 2 9.47 -4.47 10.71
C ALA A 2 8.96 -3.94 12.06
N PHE A 3 8.44 -4.83 12.90
CA PHE A 3 8.04 -4.48 14.25
C PHE A 3 9.29 -4.51 15.15
N GLU A 4 9.58 -3.40 15.83
CA GLU A 4 10.66 -3.28 16.81
C GLU A 4 10.06 -3.37 18.23
N PRO A 5 10.23 -4.51 18.93
CA PRO A 5 9.65 -4.72 20.26
C PRO A 5 10.15 -3.73 21.31
N ALA A 6 11.40 -3.26 21.21
CA ALA A 6 11.99 -2.38 22.21
C ALA A 6 11.27 -1.02 22.29
N VAL A 7 10.72 -0.55 21.16
CA VAL A 7 9.99 0.73 21.10
C VAL A 7 8.50 0.57 20.81
N ASN A 8 8.02 -0.67 20.64
CA ASN A 8 6.63 -0.98 20.28
C ASN A 8 6.14 -0.21 19.05
N LEU A 9 6.98 -0.14 18.01
CA LEU A 9 6.68 0.58 16.77
C LEU A 9 7.05 -0.25 15.55
N TYR A 10 6.34 0.01 14.45
CA TYR A 10 6.77 -0.46 13.14
C TYR A 10 7.76 0.54 12.54
N VAL A 11 8.96 0.07 12.24
CA VAL A 11 10.03 0.88 11.65
C VAL A 11 10.19 0.58 10.16
N PRO A 12 10.46 1.61 9.34
CA PRO A 12 10.84 1.42 7.95
C PRO A 12 12.23 0.77 7.88
N ILE A 13 12.36 -0.23 7.00
CA ILE A 13 13.61 -1.01 6.84
C ILE A 13 14.41 -0.52 5.65
N TYR A 14 13.71 -0.17 4.57
CA TYR A 14 14.31 0.36 3.35
C TYR A 14 13.59 1.64 2.96
N TYR A 15 14.39 2.61 2.51
CA TYR A 15 13.93 3.80 1.83
C TYR A 15 14.51 3.78 0.42
N VAL A 16 13.64 3.76 -0.59
CA VAL A 16 14.05 3.68 -1.99
C VAL A 16 13.49 4.88 -2.73
N LEU A 17 14.39 5.65 -3.34
CA LEU A 17 14.02 6.74 -4.25
C LEU A 17 13.96 6.18 -5.66
N VAL A 18 12.83 6.35 -6.34
CA VAL A 18 12.61 5.90 -7.71
C VAL A 18 12.24 7.07 -8.61
N GLN A 19 12.73 7.06 -9.85
CA GLN A 19 12.47 8.10 -10.85
C GLN A 19 11.34 7.73 -11.83
N GLY A 20 10.77 6.53 -11.70
CA GLY A 20 9.71 6.03 -12.58
C GLY A 20 8.68 5.21 -11.83
N LYS A 21 7.55 4.96 -12.49
CA LYS A 21 6.40 4.21 -11.96
C LYS A 21 6.01 3.01 -12.85
N SER A 22 6.93 2.52 -13.67
CA SER A 22 6.68 1.33 -14.49
C SER A 22 6.83 0.06 -13.66
N GLN A 23 6.22 -1.03 -14.13
CA GLN A 23 6.35 -2.34 -13.49
C GLN A 23 7.81 -2.77 -13.41
N ASP A 24 8.60 -2.56 -14.48
CA ASP A 24 10.03 -2.90 -14.49
C ASP A 24 10.82 -2.17 -13.40
N VAL A 25 10.51 -0.90 -13.14
CA VAL A 25 11.17 -0.12 -12.09
C VAL A 25 10.85 -0.71 -10.73
N TYR A 26 9.58 -0.98 -10.45
CA TYR A 26 9.17 -1.61 -9.18
C TYR A 26 9.74 -3.01 -9.02
N TRP A 27 9.72 -3.83 -10.08
CA TRP A 27 10.27 -5.18 -10.09
C TRP A 27 11.76 -5.16 -9.72
N ARG A 28 12.54 -4.26 -10.33
CA ARG A 28 13.97 -4.11 -10.03
C ARG A 28 14.20 -3.72 -8.57
N VAL A 29 13.45 -2.75 -8.06
CA VAL A 29 13.54 -2.36 -6.65
C VAL A 29 13.28 -3.54 -5.73
N LEU A 30 12.18 -4.27 -5.94
CA LEU A 30 11.84 -5.42 -5.11
C LEU A 30 12.90 -6.53 -5.21
N ASN A 31 13.44 -6.79 -6.40
CA ASN A 31 14.54 -7.74 -6.60
C ASN A 31 15.78 -7.36 -5.78
N GLU A 32 16.18 -6.08 -5.81
CA GLU A 32 17.32 -5.59 -5.03
C GLU A 32 17.07 -5.76 -3.53
N LEU A 33 15.86 -5.50 -3.04
CA LEU A 33 15.52 -5.74 -1.64
C LEU A 33 15.63 -7.22 -1.24
N ILE A 34 15.22 -8.13 -2.12
CA ILE A 34 15.39 -9.57 -1.91
C ILE A 34 16.88 -9.91 -1.83
N ILE A 35 17.70 -9.41 -2.74
CA ILE A 35 19.16 -9.65 -2.73
C ILE A 35 19.80 -9.10 -1.44
N LEU A 36 19.52 -7.85 -1.09
CA LEU A 36 20.05 -7.18 0.11
C LEU A 36 19.64 -7.89 1.41
N SER A 37 18.47 -8.54 1.43
CA SER A 37 18.02 -9.35 2.56
C SER A 37 18.70 -10.73 2.65
N ASN A 38 19.74 -11.00 1.86
CA ASN A 38 20.31 -12.34 1.66
C ASN A 38 19.23 -13.36 1.26
N ARG A 39 18.27 -12.93 0.44
CA ARG A 39 17.11 -13.72 -0.03
C ARG A 39 16.21 -14.25 1.10
N GLN A 40 16.19 -13.59 2.25
CA GLN A 40 15.33 -13.96 3.39
C GLN A 40 13.99 -13.19 3.40
N LEU A 41 13.81 -12.22 2.51
CA LEU A 41 12.56 -11.47 2.40
C LEU A 41 11.45 -12.32 1.78
N GLU A 42 10.69 -13.02 2.62
CA GLU A 42 9.50 -13.77 2.23
C GLU A 42 8.26 -13.28 3.01
N PRO A 43 7.57 -12.23 2.53
CA PRO A 43 6.40 -11.69 3.23
C PRO A 43 5.17 -12.60 3.07
N ASN A 44 4.42 -12.79 4.16
CA ASN A 44 3.09 -13.42 4.09
C ASN A 44 2.02 -12.47 3.51
N ASN A 45 2.18 -11.17 3.75
CA ASN A 45 1.28 -10.13 3.26
C ASN A 45 2.10 -8.97 2.71
N VAL A 46 1.66 -8.41 1.57
CA VAL A 46 2.20 -7.16 1.04
C VAL A 46 1.05 -6.16 0.98
N THR A 47 1.25 -4.99 1.59
CA THR A 47 0.30 -3.88 1.50
C THR A 47 0.90 -2.78 0.64
N CYS A 48 0.26 -2.47 -0.49
CA CYS A 48 0.75 -1.47 -1.44
C CYS A 48 -0.36 -0.50 -1.85
N ASP A 49 0.00 0.56 -2.57
CA ASP A 49 -0.99 1.41 -3.22
C ASP A 49 -1.70 0.66 -4.38
N PHE A 50 -2.63 1.35 -5.04
CA PHE A 50 -3.44 0.77 -6.12
C PHE A 50 -2.81 0.98 -7.51
N GLU A 51 -1.50 1.23 -7.61
CA GLU A 51 -0.83 1.34 -8.91
C GLU A 51 -0.66 -0.05 -9.53
N VAL A 52 -1.26 -0.27 -10.70
CA VAL A 52 -1.22 -1.58 -11.42
C VAL A 52 0.22 -2.07 -11.65
N ALA A 53 1.13 -1.15 -11.98
CA ALA A 53 2.54 -1.46 -12.15
C ALA A 53 3.19 -2.04 -10.89
N LEU A 54 2.86 -1.49 -9.71
CA LEU A 54 3.39 -1.99 -8.44
C LEU A 54 2.73 -3.32 -8.06
N ILE A 55 1.42 -3.44 -8.26
CA ILE A 55 0.65 -4.68 -8.04
C ILE A 55 1.27 -5.84 -8.81
N ASN A 56 1.47 -5.67 -10.13
CA ASN A 56 2.04 -6.71 -10.97
C ASN A 56 3.46 -7.08 -10.53
N ALA A 57 4.31 -6.08 -10.24
CA ALA A 57 5.68 -6.33 -9.79
C ALA A 57 5.71 -7.11 -8.46
N VAL A 58 4.79 -6.82 -7.54
CA VAL A 58 4.67 -7.56 -6.27
C VAL A 58 4.20 -8.99 -6.49
N LEU A 59 3.19 -9.21 -7.34
CA LEU A 59 2.67 -10.56 -7.63
C LEU A 59 3.72 -11.43 -8.32
N GLU A 60 4.57 -10.84 -9.17
CA GLU A 60 5.69 -11.56 -9.80
C GLU A 60 6.80 -11.91 -8.80
N GLN A 61 7.16 -10.98 -7.91
CA GLN A 61 8.27 -11.18 -6.96
C GLN A 61 7.88 -12.03 -5.75
N PHE A 62 6.64 -11.93 -5.30
CA PHE A 62 6.12 -12.61 -4.11
C PHE A 62 4.81 -13.34 -4.42
N PRO A 63 4.82 -14.36 -5.30
CA PRO A 63 3.59 -15.03 -5.76
C PRO A 63 2.82 -15.76 -4.65
N ARG A 64 3.44 -16.01 -3.49
CA ARG A 64 2.82 -16.63 -2.32
C ARG A 64 2.28 -15.61 -1.31
N ALA A 65 2.61 -14.33 -1.46
CA ALA A 65 2.17 -13.29 -0.53
C ALA A 65 0.72 -12.91 -0.83
N ASN A 66 -0.05 -12.66 0.23
CA ASN A 66 -1.37 -12.07 0.10
C ASN A 66 -1.25 -10.55 -0.16
N LEU A 67 -1.73 -10.09 -1.30
CA LEU A 67 -1.70 -8.68 -1.68
C LEU A 67 -2.93 -7.94 -1.12
N VAL A 68 -2.70 -6.85 -0.42
CA VAL A 68 -3.76 -6.07 0.24
C VAL A 68 -3.65 -4.60 -0.15
N GLY A 69 -4.76 -3.98 -0.52
CA GLY A 69 -4.78 -2.54 -0.78
C GLY A 69 -4.42 -1.71 0.45
N CYS A 70 -3.69 -0.61 0.26
CA CYS A 70 -3.32 0.26 1.38
C CYS A 70 -4.52 1.10 1.85
N LEU A 71 -4.98 0.86 3.09
CA LEU A 71 -6.08 1.60 3.70
C LEU A 71 -5.83 3.11 3.77
N PHE A 72 -4.59 3.53 4.00
CA PHE A 72 -4.22 4.95 4.04
C PHE A 72 -4.45 5.62 2.68
N HIS A 73 -3.93 5.03 1.60
CA HIS A 73 -4.12 5.54 0.24
C HIS A 73 -5.59 5.47 -0.20
N TRP A 74 -6.32 4.41 0.19
CA TRP A 74 -7.76 4.30 -0.06
C TRP A 74 -8.54 5.45 0.58
N LYS A 75 -8.32 5.70 1.89
CA LYS A 75 -8.91 6.84 2.62
C LYS A 75 -8.61 8.17 1.96
N GLN A 76 -7.37 8.36 1.50
CA GLN A 76 -6.96 9.57 0.81
C GLN A 76 -7.69 9.74 -0.53
N GLY A 77 -7.82 8.67 -1.31
CA GLY A 77 -8.56 8.64 -2.57
C GLY A 77 -10.04 8.98 -2.39
N LEU A 78 -10.70 8.32 -1.44
CA LEU A 78 -12.09 8.61 -1.08
C LEU A 78 -12.28 10.06 -0.65
N ARG A 79 -11.37 10.59 0.18
CA ARG A 79 -11.43 12.00 0.61
C ARG A 79 -11.31 12.95 -0.57
N ARG A 80 -10.36 12.74 -1.49
CA ARG A 80 -10.22 13.56 -2.70
C ARG A 80 -11.50 13.54 -3.52
N LYS A 81 -12.11 12.36 -3.69
CA LYS A 81 -13.35 12.23 -4.46
C LYS A 81 -14.54 12.92 -3.79
N MET A 82 -14.64 12.88 -2.46
CA MET A 82 -15.66 13.60 -1.72
C MET A 82 -15.58 15.12 -1.93
N VAL A 83 -14.35 15.67 -1.94
CA VAL A 83 -14.10 17.09 -2.19
C VAL A 83 -14.47 17.47 -3.63
N ASP A 84 -14.09 16.65 -4.61
CA ASP A 84 -14.44 16.80 -6.03
C ASP A 84 -15.98 16.86 -6.23
N LEU A 85 -16.69 15.97 -5.54
CA LEU A 85 -18.16 15.94 -5.53
C LEU A 85 -18.80 17.03 -4.64
N ARG A 86 -18.03 18.00 -4.15
CA ARG A 86 -18.47 19.12 -3.28
C ARG A 86 -19.30 18.69 -2.07
N THR A 87 -19.05 17.49 -1.57
CA THR A 87 -19.79 16.98 -0.42
C THR A 87 -19.17 17.55 0.85
N PRO A 88 -19.90 18.35 1.66
CA PRO A 88 -19.33 18.96 2.85
C PRO A 88 -18.90 17.88 3.85
N ASN A 89 -17.65 17.91 4.31
CA ASN A 89 -17.13 16.99 5.33
C ASN A 89 -17.85 17.13 6.70
N ARG A 90 -18.74 18.13 6.84
CA ARG A 90 -19.62 18.32 8.01
C ARG A 90 -20.97 17.62 7.88
N ASN A 91 -21.35 17.12 6.71
CA ASN A 91 -22.58 16.35 6.56
C ASN A 91 -22.42 14.98 7.25
N SER A 92 -23.22 14.73 8.29
CA SER A 92 -23.24 13.47 9.04
C SER A 92 -23.42 12.25 8.14
N ARG A 93 -24.25 12.37 7.09
CA ARG A 93 -24.44 11.34 6.05
C ARG A 93 -23.18 11.07 5.23
N ALA A 94 -22.44 12.11 4.85
CA ALA A 94 -21.20 11.97 4.09
C ALA A 94 -20.08 11.34 4.94
N ARG A 95 -20.01 11.70 6.23
CA ARG A 95 -19.08 11.08 7.18
C ARG A 95 -19.41 9.60 7.42
N SER A 96 -20.69 9.26 7.55
CA SER A 96 -21.16 7.87 7.67
C SER A 96 -20.85 7.07 6.40
N ALA A 97 -21.12 7.63 5.22
CA ALA A 97 -20.80 7.00 3.94
C ALA A 97 -19.29 6.74 3.78
N LEU A 98 -18.43 7.70 4.16
CA LEU A 98 -16.98 7.52 4.16
C LEU A 98 -16.54 6.41 5.12
N ALA A 99 -17.09 6.39 6.34
CA ALA A 99 -16.80 5.35 7.33
C ALA A 99 -17.17 3.96 6.80
N ASN A 100 -18.29 3.83 6.08
CA ASN A 100 -18.72 2.58 5.46
C ASN A 100 -17.80 2.19 4.28
N LEU A 101 -17.46 3.12 3.40
CA LEU A 101 -16.55 2.86 2.27
C LEU A 101 -15.12 2.50 2.72
N THR A 102 -14.67 3.03 3.86
CA THR A 102 -13.38 2.62 4.44
C THR A 102 -13.35 1.19 4.96
N ARG A 103 -14.52 0.59 5.24
CA ARG A 103 -14.61 -0.84 5.59
C ARG A 103 -14.58 -1.75 4.37
N LEU A 104 -14.81 -1.19 3.18
CA LEU A 104 -14.77 -1.89 1.89
C LEU A 104 -13.40 -1.75 1.22
N LEU A 105 -12.33 -1.99 1.99
CA LEU A 105 -10.99 -2.03 1.41
C LEU A 105 -10.95 -3.19 0.41
N PRO A 106 -10.65 -2.95 -0.88
CA PRO A 106 -10.57 -4.03 -1.85
C PRO A 106 -9.37 -4.92 -1.51
N SER A 107 -9.59 -6.23 -1.51
CA SER A 107 -8.50 -7.18 -1.76
C SER A 107 -7.98 -6.94 -3.17
N LEU A 108 -6.66 -6.99 -3.32
CA LEU A 108 -5.96 -6.80 -4.60
C LEU A 108 -5.66 -8.16 -5.24
#